data_AF-A0A931Y9E2-F1
#
_entry.id   AF-A0A931Y9E2-F1
#
_cell.length_a   1.000
_cell.length_b   1.000
_cell.length_c   1.000
_cell.angle_alpha   90.00
_cell.angle_beta   90.00
_cell.angle_gamma   90.00
#
_symmetry.space_group_name_H-M   'P 1'
#
loop_
_entity.id
_entity.type
_entity.pdbx_description
1 polymer ?
#
loop_
_entity_poly.entity_id
_entity_poly.type
_entity_poly.pdbx_seq_one_letter_code
_entity_poly.pdbx_strand_id
1 'polypeptide(L)'
;MKKEKIVICSSMSFLEEINQWREKLEKNNYTVIKYPEQFAGEFLPNYKIEFSDHYRKITETDILFILNIKKNNLDGYIGASVFAEIAFAIGLNRAGNKKKYFA
;
A
#
# COMPACT_ATOMS: atom_id res chain seq x y z
N MET A 1 -7.80 -22.14 -5.70
CA MET A 1 -6.71 -21.28 -6.24
C MET A 1 -6.23 -20.34 -5.15
N LYS A 2 -4.92 -20.11 -5.04
CA LYS A 2 -4.37 -19.12 -4.08
C LYS A 2 -4.70 -17.70 -4.59
N LYS A 3 -5.35 -16.87 -3.79
CA LYS A 3 -5.55 -15.43 -4.09
C LYS A 3 -4.23 -14.69 -3.90
N GLU A 4 -3.88 -13.82 -4.85
CA GLU A 4 -2.72 -12.94 -4.73
C GLU A 4 -2.97 -11.90 -3.64
N LYS A 5 -1.96 -11.69 -2.80
CA LYS A 5 -1.99 -10.70 -1.72
C LYS A 5 -1.59 -9.33 -2.27
N ILE A 6 -2.36 -8.31 -1.91
CA ILE A 6 -2.15 -6.93 -2.32
C ILE A 6 -1.93 -6.04 -1.09
N VAL A 7 -0.94 -5.17 -1.17
CA VAL A 7 -0.84 -3.99 -0.31
C VAL A 7 -1.13 -2.76 -1.17
N ILE A 8 -2.04 -1.90 -0.71
CA ILE A 8 -2.33 -0.63 -1.36
C ILE A 8 -1.43 0.44 -0.73
N CYS A 9 -0.68 1.16 -1.55
CA CYS A 9 0.14 2.30 -1.14
C CYS A 9 -0.49 3.58 -1.68
N SER A 10 -0.86 4.49 -0.77
CA SER A 10 -1.52 5.75 -1.11
C SER A 10 -1.39 6.77 0.02
N SER A 11 -1.70 8.04 -0.28
CA SER A 11 -1.85 9.07 0.75
C SER A 11 -3.17 8.89 1.51
N MET A 12 -3.15 9.06 2.84
CA MET A 12 -4.39 9.09 3.65
C MET A 12 -5.40 10.15 3.22
N SER A 13 -4.99 11.16 2.43
CA SER A 13 -5.91 12.13 1.82
C SER A 13 -6.89 11.50 0.82
N PHE A 14 -6.66 10.25 0.41
CA PHE A 14 -7.43 9.54 -0.62
C PHE A 14 -8.20 8.34 -0.06
N LEU A 15 -8.73 8.47 1.16
CA LEU A 15 -9.37 7.36 1.88
C LEU A 15 -10.56 6.78 1.12
N GLU A 16 -11.35 7.63 0.44
CA GLU A 16 -12.49 7.19 -0.36
C GLU A 16 -12.04 6.32 -1.54
N GLU A 17 -11.03 6.77 -2.29
CA GLU A 17 -10.49 6.03 -3.42
C GLU A 17 -9.81 4.73 -2.99
N ILE A 18 -9.10 4.75 -1.85
CA ILE A 18 -8.52 3.54 -1.24
C ILE A 18 -9.61 2.50 -0.99
N ASN A 19 -10.73 2.90 -0.38
CA ASN A 19 -11.84 2.00 -0.08
C ASN A 19 -12.52 1.47 -1.36
N GLN A 20 -12.75 2.33 -2.36
CA GLN A 20 -13.30 1.91 -3.65
C GLN A 20 -12.43 0.86 -4.34
N TRP A 21 -11.11 1.08 -4.36
CA TRP A 21 -10.17 0.14 -4.96
C TRP A 21 -10.05 -1.14 -4.16
N ARG A 22 -10.04 -1.07 -2.83
CA ARG A 22 -10.06 -2.25 -1.96
C ARG A 22 -11.24 -3.15 -2.30
N GLU A 23 -12.46 -2.60 -2.32
CA GLU A 23 -13.65 -3.37 -2.64
C GLU A 23 -13.57 -3.98 -4.04
N LYS A 24 -13.10 -3.21 -5.03
CA LYS A 24 -12.95 -3.68 -6.41
C LYS A 24 -11.95 -4.83 -6.49
N LEU A 25 -10.80 -4.75 -5.82
CA LEU A 25 -9.79 -5.80 -5.80
C LEU A 25 -10.33 -7.08 -5.12
N GLU A 26 -10.99 -6.93 -3.98
CA GLU A 26 -11.60 -8.06 -3.27
C GLU A 26 -12.69 -8.76 -4.10
N LYS A 27 -13.52 -8.00 -4.83
CA LYS A 27 -14.51 -8.52 -5.80
C LYS A 27 -13.86 -9.24 -6.97
N ASN A 28 -12.65 -8.84 -7.38
CA ASN A 28 -11.90 -9.44 -8.48
C ASN A 28 -10.92 -10.54 -8.02
N ASN A 29 -11.25 -11.24 -6.93
CA ASN A 29 -10.51 -12.43 -6.47
C ASN A 29 -9.08 -12.16 -5.95
N TYR A 30 -8.77 -10.93 -5.55
CA TYR A 30 -7.55 -10.59 -4.81
C TYR A 30 -7.81 -10.58 -3.29
N THR A 31 -6.74 -10.60 -2.50
CA THR A 31 -6.80 -10.40 -1.05
C THR A 31 -6.01 -9.14 -0.68
N VAL A 32 -6.69 -8.06 -0.30
CA VAL A 32 -6.03 -6.86 0.22
C VAL A 32 -5.61 -7.13 1.67
N ILE A 33 -4.31 -7.13 1.95
CA ILE A 33 -3.76 -7.48 3.27
C ILE A 33 -3.31 -6.26 4.09
N LYS A 34 -3.11 -5.10 3.43
CA LYS A 34 -2.86 -3.82 4.10
C LYS A 34 -3.15 -2.65 3.15
N TYR A 35 -3.57 -1.54 3.72
CA TYR A 35 -3.76 -0.25 3.07
C TYR A 35 -3.63 0.86 4.12
N PRO A 36 -3.57 2.14 3.74
CA PRO A 36 -3.51 3.25 4.69
C PRO A 36 -4.86 3.35 5.44
N GLU A 37 -4.80 3.34 6.78
CA GLU A 37 -5.97 3.31 7.65
C GLU A 37 -5.98 4.50 8.62
N GLN A 38 -7.18 4.98 8.96
CA GLN A 38 -7.34 5.90 10.08
C GLN A 38 -7.36 5.11 11.39
N PHE A 39 -6.71 5.63 12.42
CA PHE A 39 -6.65 5.04 13.75
C PHE A 39 -7.12 6.05 14.80
N ALA A 40 -7.78 5.54 15.84
CA ALA A 40 -8.18 6.33 17.00
C ALA A 40 -7.13 6.26 18.11
N GLY A 41 -7.05 7.30 18.95
CA GLY A 41 -6.14 7.36 20.10
C GLY A 41 -4.89 8.20 19.88
N GLU A 42 -3.84 7.94 20.67
CA GLU A 42 -2.60 8.73 20.62
C GLU A 42 -1.89 8.61 19.27
N PHE A 43 -1.55 9.76 18.68
CA PHE A 43 -1.01 9.80 17.33
C PHE A 43 0.34 9.06 17.19
N LEU A 44 1.33 9.41 18.03
CA LEU A 44 2.70 8.93 17.85
C LEU A 44 2.87 7.41 18.02
N PRO A 45 2.33 6.76 19.08
CA PRO A 45 2.42 5.31 19.23
C PRO A 45 1.70 4.56 18.11
N ASN A 46 0.47 4.98 17.79
CA ASN A 46 -0.34 4.33 16.77
C ASN A 46 0.26 4.51 15.37
N TYR A 47 0.78 5.71 15.06
CA TYR A 47 1.48 5.95 13.80
C TYR A 47 2.68 5.01 13.63
N LYS A 48 3.48 4.79 14.69
CA LYS A 48 4.63 3.85 14.63
C LYS A 48 4.18 2.42 14.38
N ILE A 49 3.10 1.98 15.03
CA ILE A 49 2.54 0.63 14.86
C ILE A 49 2.05 0.45 13.43
N GLU A 50 1.21 1.37 12.96
CA GLU A 50 0.64 1.35 11.60
C GLU A 50 1.72 1.37 10.53
N PHE A 51 2.71 2.27 10.68
CA PHE A 51 3.81 2.38 9.74
C PHE A 51 4.68 1.12 9.71
N SER A 52 5.01 0.56 10.88
CA SER A 52 5.81 -0.69 10.95
C SER A 52 5.04 -1.87 10.37
N ASP A 53 3.74 -1.96 10.64
CA ASP A 53 2.89 -3.00 10.10
C ASP A 53 2.78 -2.91 8.57
N HIS A 54 2.71 -1.68 8.03
CA HIS A 54 2.66 -1.47 6.59
C HIS A 54 3.91 -2.04 5.88
N TYR A 55 5.11 -1.72 6.37
CA TYR A 55 6.35 -2.27 5.81
C TYR A 55 6.45 -3.78 5.95
N ARG A 56 6.03 -4.32 7.11
CA ARG A 56 5.96 -5.78 7.30
C ARG A 56 5.04 -6.42 6.25
N LYS A 57 3.87 -5.84 6.00
CA LYS A 57 2.91 -6.34 5.00
C LYS A 57 3.44 -6.26 3.57
N ILE A 58 4.25 -5.25 3.24
CA ILE A 58 4.98 -5.19 1.96
C ILE A 58 5.92 -6.40 1.79
N THR A 59 6.50 -6.94 2.87
CA THR A 59 7.34 -8.16 2.76
C THR A 59 6.52 -9.42 2.47
N GLU A 60 5.24 -9.44 2.87
CA GLU A 60 4.32 -10.57 2.77
C GLU A 60 3.47 -10.56 1.48
N THR A 61 3.42 -9.43 0.79
CA THR A 61 2.57 -9.20 -0.39
C THR A 61 3.13 -9.84 -1.66
N ASP A 62 2.24 -10.19 -2.58
CA ASP A 62 2.59 -10.62 -3.94
C ASP A 62 2.60 -9.40 -4.91
N ILE A 63 1.71 -8.43 -4.69
CA ILE A 63 1.53 -7.22 -5.50
C ILE A 63 1.54 -5.98 -4.61
N LEU A 64 2.22 -4.92 -5.07
CA LEU A 64 2.13 -3.57 -4.52
C LEU A 64 1.28 -2.72 -5.47
N PHE A 65 0.11 -2.27 -5.01
CA PHE A 65 -0.84 -1.48 -5.79
C PHE A 65 -0.72 -0.01 -5.41
N ILE A 66 -0.28 0.84 -6.35
CA ILE A 66 0.08 2.23 -6.06
C ILE A 66 -0.99 3.16 -6.61
N LEU A 67 -1.65 3.91 -5.73
CA LEU A 67 -2.62 4.93 -6.15
C LEU A 67 -1.92 6.25 -6.45
N ASN A 68 -1.53 6.43 -7.72
CA ASN A 68 -0.92 7.64 -8.25
C ASN A 68 -1.96 8.64 -8.79
N ILE A 69 -2.99 8.92 -8.00
CA ILE A 69 -4.10 9.81 -8.42
C ILE A 69 -3.73 11.30 -8.31
N LYS A 70 -4.52 12.16 -8.96
CA LYS A 70 -4.26 13.61 -9.02
C LYS A 70 -4.36 14.26 -7.63
N LYS A 71 -3.40 15.11 -7.27
CA LYS A 71 -3.43 15.95 -6.06
C LYS A 71 -3.03 17.38 -6.37
N ASN A 72 -3.85 18.37 -6.03
CA ASN A 72 -3.52 19.80 -6.21
C ASN A 72 -2.98 20.14 -7.62
N ASN A 73 -3.68 19.70 -8.67
CA ASN A 73 -3.28 19.82 -10.08
C ASN A 73 -2.05 19.01 -10.53
N LEU A 74 -1.40 18.25 -9.64
CA LEU A 74 -0.36 17.30 -9.99
C LEU A 74 -0.96 15.94 -10.32
N ASP A 75 -0.90 15.55 -11.59
CA ASP A 75 -1.23 14.19 -12.03
C ASP A 75 -0.12 13.21 -11.63
N GLY A 76 -0.48 11.98 -11.26
CA GLY A 76 0.52 10.98 -10.86
C GLY A 76 1.14 11.23 -9.48
N TYR A 77 0.44 11.90 -8.56
CA TYR A 77 1.02 12.28 -7.27
C TYR A 77 1.47 11.04 -6.48
N ILE A 78 2.73 11.08 -6.02
CA ILE A 78 3.32 10.13 -5.09
C ILE A 78 3.90 10.91 -3.92
N GLY A 79 3.41 10.65 -2.71
CA GLY A 79 3.93 11.26 -1.48
C GLY A 79 5.26 10.63 -1.05
N ALA A 80 5.98 11.32 -0.16
CA ALA A 80 7.28 10.84 0.35
C ALA A 80 7.21 9.44 0.99
N SER A 81 6.17 9.15 1.78
CA SER A 81 5.98 7.82 2.38
C SER A 81 5.75 6.74 1.33
N VAL A 82 4.88 6.99 0.35
CA VAL A 82 4.61 6.06 -0.75
C VAL A 82 5.86 5.84 -1.61
N PHE A 83 6.64 6.88 -1.86
CA PHE A 83 7.93 6.75 -2.55
C PHE A 83 8.89 5.82 -1.78
N ALA A 84 8.98 5.95 -0.45
CA ALA A 84 9.82 5.09 0.37
C ALA A 84 9.33 3.63 0.38
N GLU A 85 8.01 3.39 0.37
CA GLU A 85 7.40 2.06 0.25
C GLU A 85 7.75 1.40 -1.10
N ILE A 86 7.68 2.16 -2.20
CA ILE A 86 8.09 1.72 -3.54
C ILE A 86 9.57 1.34 -3.54
N ALA A 87 10.44 2.23 -3.05
CA ALA A 87 11.88 1.99 -2.98
C ALA A 87 12.21 0.73 -2.16
N PHE A 88 11.53 0.55 -1.02
CA PHE A 88 11.68 -0.63 -0.18
C PHE A 88 11.26 -1.92 -0.92
N ALA A 89 10.12 -1.93 -1.59
CA ALA A 89 9.66 -3.07 -2.38
C ALA A 89 10.62 -3.41 -3.54
N ILE A 90 11.15 -2.39 -4.23
CA ILE A 90 12.18 -2.57 -5.26
C ILE A 90 13.43 -3.21 -4.65
N GLY A 91 13.91 -2.72 -3.51
CA GLY A 91 15.04 -3.28 -2.78
C GLY A 91 14.82 -4.76 -2.43
N LEU A 92 13.65 -5.11 -1.89
CA LEU A 92 13.29 -6.50 -1.59
C LEU A 92 13.28 -7.39 -2.84
N ASN A 93 12.80 -6.88 -3.97
CA ASN A 93 12.79 -7.62 -5.24
C ASN A 93 14.19 -7.84 -5.82
N ARG A 94 15.10 -6.90 -5.60
CA ARG A 94 16.49 -7.00 -6.08
C ARG A 94 17.34 -7.89 -5.19
N ALA A 95 17.13 -7.83 -3.88
CA ALA A 95 17.89 -8.61 -2.90
C ALA A 95 17.32 -10.01 -2.64
N GLY A 96 16.03 -10.25 -2.91
CA GLY A 96 15.34 -11.48 -2.57
C GLY A 96 14.93 -12.35 -3.77
N ASN A 97 14.58 -13.61 -3.49
CA ASN A 97 14.10 -14.59 -4.48
C ASN A 97 12.58 -14.50 -4.78
N LYS A 98 11.84 -13.64 -4.06
CA LYS A 98 10.39 -13.43 -4.29
C LYS A 98 10.17 -12.17 -5.12
N LYS A 99 9.72 -12.37 -6.35
CA LYS A 99 9.27 -11.27 -7.23
C LYS A 99 7.94 -10.72 -6.73
N LYS A 100 7.90 -9.41 -6.48
CA LYS A 100 6.66 -8.64 -6.30
C LYS A 100 6.37 -7.86 -7.57
N TYR A 101 5.09 -7.73 -7.92
CA TYR A 101 4.66 -6.93 -9.05
C TYR A 101 4.18 -5.55 -8.60
N PHE A 102 4.40 -4.55 -9.45
CA PHE A 102 3.91 -3.18 -9.25
C PHE A 102 2.74 -2.98 -10.21
N ALA A 103 1.60 -2.58 -9.68
CA ALA A 103 0.36 -2.40 -10.43
C ALA A 103 -0.26 -1.04 -10.12
#